data_AF-A0ABD2YIQ7-F1
#
_entry.id   AF-A0ABD2YIQ7-F1
#
_cell.length_a   1.000
_cell.length_b   1.000
_cell.length_c   1.000
_cell.angle_alpha   90.00
_cell.angle_beta   90.00
_cell.angle_gamma   90.00
#
_symmetry.space_group_name_H-M   'P 1'
#
loop_
_entity.id
_entity.type
_entity.pdbx_description
1 polymer ?
#
loop_
_entity_poly.entity_id
_entity_poly.type
_entity_poly.pdbx_seq_one_letter_code
_entity_poly.pdbx_strand_id
1 'polypeptide(L)'
;MRKQASDICPKIAKKLEKLKNESAACIPRFTGDEKFEVTHMYRSQFFVDLEIGSCSCRKWELTGLSCSHAISGLAWKGLESEPYVSHYYSKTTYMQAYEPVISPIDGLEVCRDPSTDALLPPKKIELSGRPKKPRRREPDEVRSIILGTIRLSEKELKK
;
A
#
# COMPACT_ATOMS: atom_id res chain seq x y z
N MET A 1 -26.19 23.37 -10.16
CA MET A 1 -25.64 22.18 -9.49
C MET A 1 -26.47 21.94 -8.23
N ARG A 2 -27.11 20.77 -8.07
CA ARG A 2 -27.94 20.49 -6.87
C ARG A 2 -27.03 20.45 -5.64
N LYS A 3 -27.36 21.22 -4.60
CA LYS A 3 -26.65 21.18 -3.30
C LYS A 3 -26.92 19.81 -2.66
N GLN A 4 -25.96 18.90 -2.76
CA GLN A 4 -25.99 17.67 -1.98
C GLN A 4 -25.46 17.99 -0.57
N ALA A 5 -26.16 17.52 0.45
CA ALA A 5 -25.90 17.86 1.85
C ALA A 5 -24.73 17.09 2.48
N SER A 6 -24.31 15.98 1.88
CA SER A 6 -23.22 15.13 2.37
C SER A 6 -21.85 15.66 1.95
N ASP A 7 -20.89 15.63 2.88
CA ASP A 7 -19.50 16.05 2.62
C ASP A 7 -18.74 15.06 1.71
N ILE A 8 -19.24 13.84 1.54
CA ILE A 8 -18.63 12.80 0.71
C ILE A 8 -19.05 12.96 -0.77
N CYS A 9 -18.11 12.74 -1.68
CA CYS A 9 -18.36 12.72 -3.13
C CYS A 9 -19.49 11.75 -3.53
N PRO A 10 -20.41 12.11 -4.47
CA PRO A 10 -21.62 11.32 -4.74
C PRO A 10 -21.35 9.90 -5.24
N LYS A 11 -20.31 9.72 -6.06
CA LYS A 11 -19.88 8.39 -6.54
C LYS A 11 -19.38 7.50 -5.41
N ILE A 12 -18.73 8.10 -4.42
CA ILE A 12 -18.18 7.38 -3.26
C ILE A 12 -19.30 7.04 -2.29
N ALA A 13 -20.22 7.96 -2.02
CA ALA A 13 -21.42 7.69 -1.23
C ALA A 13 -22.22 6.50 -1.79
N LYS A 14 -22.40 6.42 -3.12
CA LYS A 14 -23.06 5.26 -3.75
C LYS A 14 -22.29 3.94 -3.57
N LYS A 15 -20.96 3.98 -3.59
CA LYS A 15 -20.12 2.80 -3.31
C LYS A 15 -20.24 2.38 -1.84
N LEU A 16 -20.23 3.35 -0.93
CA LEU A 16 -20.36 3.12 0.51
C LEU A 16 -21.70 2.44 0.82
N GLU A 17 -22.80 2.91 0.22
CA GLU A 17 -24.13 2.30 0.38
C GLU A 17 -24.15 0.83 -0.09
N LYS A 18 -23.44 0.51 -1.19
CA LYS A 18 -23.29 -0.88 -1.63
C LYS A 18 -22.54 -1.72 -0.59
N LEU A 19 -21.47 -1.18 -0.01
CA LEU A 19 -20.70 -1.86 1.03
C LEU A 19 -21.49 -2.04 2.33
N LYS A 20 -22.37 -1.08 2.68
CA LYS A 20 -23.34 -1.22 3.78
C LYS A 20 -24.25 -2.42 3.54
N ASN A 21 -24.81 -2.57 2.35
CA ASN A 21 -25.63 -3.73 2.01
C ASN A 21 -24.84 -5.06 2.04
N GLU A 22 -23.61 -5.07 1.53
CA GLU A 22 -22.72 -6.24 1.60
C GLU A 22 -22.32 -6.59 3.05
N SER A 23 -22.32 -5.63 3.98
CA SER A 23 -22.00 -5.86 5.39
C SER A 23 -23.02 -6.76 6.11
N ALA A 24 -24.25 -6.89 5.58
CA ALA A 24 -25.28 -7.78 6.12
C ALA A 24 -24.86 -9.27 6.07
N ALA A 25 -23.93 -9.63 5.20
CA ALA A 25 -23.33 -10.96 5.11
C ALA A 25 -22.22 -11.23 6.14
N CYS A 26 -21.90 -10.25 6.98
CA CYS A 26 -20.81 -10.30 7.94
C CYS A 26 -21.35 -10.42 9.36
N ILE A 27 -20.74 -11.30 10.16
CA ILE A 27 -21.05 -11.47 11.57
C ILE A 27 -19.83 -10.99 12.39
N PRO A 28 -19.90 -9.83 13.04
CA PRO A 28 -18.80 -9.30 13.83
C PRO A 28 -18.82 -9.89 15.25
N ARG A 29 -17.64 -10.23 15.75
CA ARG A 29 -17.40 -10.63 17.14
C ARG A 29 -16.39 -9.66 17.73
N PHE A 30 -16.80 -8.97 18.79
CA PHE A 30 -15.94 -8.02 19.48
C PHE A 30 -14.86 -8.77 20.28
N THR A 31 -13.60 -8.35 20.14
CA THR A 31 -12.46 -8.96 20.81
C THR A 31 -11.87 -8.06 21.92
N GLY A 32 -12.09 -6.74 21.85
CA GLY A 32 -11.46 -5.72 22.71
C GLY A 32 -10.67 -4.70 21.90
N ASP A 33 -10.28 -3.58 22.50
CA ASP A 33 -9.44 -2.53 21.87
C ASP A 33 -9.89 -2.10 20.46
N GLU A 34 -11.18 -1.82 20.25
CA GLU A 34 -11.73 -1.44 18.92
C GLU A 34 -11.53 -2.48 17.81
N LYS A 35 -11.22 -3.73 18.17
CA LYS A 35 -10.95 -4.82 17.25
C LYS A 35 -12.09 -5.83 17.19
N PHE A 36 -12.27 -6.34 15.97
CA PHE A 36 -13.32 -7.29 15.65
C PHE A 36 -12.75 -8.46 14.87
N GLU A 37 -13.20 -9.64 15.26
CA GLU A 37 -13.14 -10.84 14.43
C GLU A 37 -14.44 -10.93 13.65
N VAL A 38 -14.38 -10.77 12.32
CA VAL A 38 -15.55 -10.76 11.46
C VAL A 38 -15.59 -12.04 10.64
N THR A 39 -16.67 -12.80 10.76
CA THR A 39 -16.91 -13.97 9.92
C THR A 39 -17.74 -13.56 8.71
N HIS A 40 -17.17 -13.71 7.52
CA HIS A 40 -17.86 -13.50 6.25
C HIS A 40 -18.41 -14.84 5.72
N MET A 41 -19.48 -14.79 4.93
CA MET A 41 -20.09 -15.98 4.31
C MET A 41 -19.01 -16.90 3.71
N TYR A 42 -19.15 -18.21 3.96
CA TYR A 42 -18.16 -19.29 3.71
C TYR A 42 -16.99 -19.42 4.73
N ARG A 43 -17.19 -19.02 5.99
CA ARG A 43 -16.25 -19.22 7.12
C ARG A 43 -14.87 -18.58 6.95
N SER A 44 -14.74 -17.57 6.09
CA SER A 44 -13.54 -16.74 6.09
C SER A 44 -13.60 -15.76 7.26
N GLN A 45 -12.59 -15.83 8.13
CA GLN A 45 -12.43 -14.92 9.27
C GLN A 45 -11.52 -13.77 8.87
N PHE A 46 -11.95 -12.56 9.20
CA PHE A 46 -11.20 -11.33 8.98
C PHE A 46 -10.98 -10.62 10.30
N PHE A 47 -9.79 -10.06 10.44
CA PHE A 47 -9.48 -9.16 11.54
C PHE A 47 -9.73 -7.73 11.07
N VAL A 48 -10.45 -6.96 11.89
CA VAL A 48 -10.75 -5.55 11.66
C VAL A 48 -10.26 -4.78 12.86
N ASP A 49 -9.58 -3.67 12.61
CA ASP A 49 -9.15 -2.71 13.62
C ASP A 49 -9.73 -1.34 13.23
N LEU A 50 -10.69 -0.85 14.03
CA LEU A 50 -11.40 0.40 13.75
C LEU A 50 -10.61 1.64 14.14
N GLU A 51 -9.64 1.53 15.06
CA GLU A 51 -8.84 2.67 15.55
C GLU A 51 -7.86 3.14 14.47
N ILE A 52 -7.16 2.19 13.85
CA ILE A 52 -6.21 2.48 12.76
C ILE A 52 -6.89 2.51 11.39
N GLY A 53 -8.13 2.01 11.27
CA GLY A 53 -8.85 1.88 10.00
C GLY A 53 -8.26 0.80 9.09
N SER A 54 -8.00 -0.40 9.64
CA SER A 54 -7.43 -1.53 8.91
C SER A 54 -8.37 -2.74 8.89
N CYS A 55 -8.25 -3.55 7.85
CA CYS A 55 -8.89 -4.84 7.78
C CYS A 55 -7.97 -5.82 7.06
N SER A 56 -7.90 -7.07 7.52
CA SER A 56 -7.07 -8.10 6.90
C SER A 56 -7.41 -8.40 5.43
N CYS A 57 -8.60 -7.99 4.95
CA CYS A 57 -8.93 -8.01 3.53
C CYS A 57 -8.20 -6.95 2.68
N ARG A 58 -7.45 -6.03 3.31
CA ARG A 58 -6.68 -4.90 2.75
C ARG A 58 -7.46 -3.86 1.94
N LYS A 59 -8.76 -4.07 1.71
CA LYS A 59 -9.58 -3.12 0.95
C LYS A 59 -9.59 -1.73 1.57
N TRP A 60 -9.63 -1.63 2.90
CA TRP A 60 -9.67 -0.34 3.57
C TRP A 60 -8.36 0.43 3.38
N GLU A 61 -7.21 -0.18 3.66
CA GLU A 61 -5.89 0.43 3.46
C GLU A 61 -5.64 0.84 2.00
N LEU A 62 -6.07 0.02 1.04
CA LEU A 62 -5.85 0.28 -0.39
C LEU A 62 -6.77 1.35 -0.96
N THR A 63 -8.02 1.39 -0.52
CA THR A 63 -9.04 2.27 -1.12
C THR A 63 -9.37 3.47 -0.26
N GLY A 64 -8.98 3.51 1.02
CA GLY A 64 -9.44 4.51 1.97
C GLY A 64 -10.95 4.45 2.27
N LEU A 65 -11.64 3.37 1.87
CA LEU A 65 -13.06 3.14 2.15
C LEU A 65 -13.21 1.96 3.11
N SER A 66 -14.00 2.15 4.17
CA SER A 66 -14.37 1.07 5.08
C SER A 66 -14.97 -0.10 4.28
N CYS A 67 -14.36 -1.28 4.36
CA CYS A 67 -14.86 -2.48 3.68
C CYS A 67 -16.13 -3.01 4.36
N SER A 68 -16.82 -3.97 3.73
CA SER A 68 -18.02 -4.59 4.31
C SER A 68 -17.79 -5.18 5.71
N HIS A 69 -16.62 -5.77 5.97
CA HIS A 69 -16.25 -6.29 7.29
C HIS A 69 -16.14 -5.18 8.34
N ALA A 70 -15.49 -4.08 7.98
CA ALA A 70 -15.34 -2.92 8.85
C ALA A 70 -16.68 -2.26 9.17
N ILE A 71 -17.51 -2.08 8.14
CA ILE A 71 -18.87 -1.52 8.29
C ILE A 71 -19.71 -2.40 9.21
N SER A 72 -19.57 -3.73 9.15
CA SER A 72 -20.23 -4.64 10.08
C SER A 72 -19.82 -4.40 11.54
N GLY A 73 -18.52 -4.22 11.81
CA GLY A 73 -18.02 -3.84 13.14
C GLY A 73 -18.53 -2.47 13.61
N LEU A 74 -18.55 -1.48 12.71
CA LEU A 74 -19.09 -0.15 12.98
C LEU A 74 -20.59 -0.20 13.32
N ALA A 75 -21.36 -0.93 12.53
CA ALA A 75 -22.79 -1.13 12.76
C ALA A 75 -23.06 -1.82 14.11
N TRP A 76 -22.23 -2.79 14.50
CA TRP A 76 -22.32 -3.42 15.83
C TRP A 76 -22.11 -2.41 16.96
N LYS A 77 -21.22 -1.42 16.77
CA LYS A 77 -21.02 -0.31 17.73
C LYS A 77 -22.07 0.80 17.63
N GLY A 78 -23.01 0.73 16.68
CA GLY A 78 -23.96 1.81 16.41
C GLY A 78 -23.33 3.06 15.81
N LEU A 79 -22.21 2.90 15.10
CA LEU A 79 -21.48 3.99 14.44
C LEU A 79 -21.80 4.04 12.95
N GLU A 80 -21.89 5.26 12.41
CA GLU A 80 -22.00 5.48 10.98
C GLU A 80 -20.65 5.23 10.28
N SER A 81 -20.71 4.79 9.01
CA SER A 81 -19.52 4.48 8.21
C SER A 81 -18.88 5.71 7.56
N GLU A 82 -19.64 6.78 7.43
CA GLU A 82 -19.31 8.01 6.72
C GLU A 82 -18.07 8.72 7.29
N PRO A 83 -17.90 8.84 8.62
CA PRO A 83 -16.69 9.42 9.21
C PRO A 83 -15.42 8.57 8.99
N TYR A 84 -15.59 7.29 8.64
CA TYR A 84 -14.49 6.33 8.44
C TYR A 84 -14.03 6.26 6.97
N VAL A 85 -14.60 7.11 6.12
CA VAL A 85 -14.15 7.33 4.75
C VAL A 85 -12.97 8.30 4.75
N SER A 86 -11.94 7.98 3.97
CA SER A 86 -10.76 8.85 3.84
C SER A 86 -11.13 10.26 3.39
N HIS A 87 -10.50 11.26 4.01
CA HIS A 87 -10.68 12.67 3.71
C HIS A 87 -10.45 13.02 2.23
N TYR A 88 -9.65 12.22 1.50
CA TYR A 88 -9.44 12.38 0.05
C TYR A 88 -10.72 12.30 -0.78
N TYR A 89 -11.79 11.71 -0.25
CA TYR A 89 -13.10 11.65 -0.91
C TYR A 89 -14.09 12.73 -0.48
N SER A 90 -13.65 13.65 0.38
CA SER A 90 -14.45 14.80 0.76
C SER A 90 -14.61 15.77 -0.41
N LYS A 91 -15.72 16.50 -0.40
CA LYS A 91 -16.00 17.55 -1.37
C LYS A 91 -14.99 18.68 -1.25
N THR A 92 -14.55 19.00 -0.02
CA THR A 92 -13.55 20.03 0.24
C THR A 92 -12.23 19.70 -0.44
N THR A 93 -11.71 18.48 -0.25
CA THR A 93 -10.48 18.03 -0.93
C THR A 93 -10.64 17.97 -2.45
N TYR A 94 -11.80 17.54 -2.95
CA TYR A 94 -12.08 17.59 -4.39
C TYR A 94 -12.02 19.03 -4.94
N MET A 95 -12.66 19.98 -4.26
CA MET A 95 -12.65 21.39 -4.69
C MET A 95 -11.24 21.97 -4.63
N GLN A 96 -10.47 21.66 -3.60
CA GLN A 96 -9.06 22.09 -3.47
C GLN A 96 -8.17 21.51 -4.58
N ALA A 97 -8.38 20.24 -4.95
CA ALA A 97 -7.60 19.61 -6.02
C ALA A 97 -7.83 20.26 -7.39
N TYR A 98 -9.04 20.79 -7.63
CA TYR A 98 -9.44 21.46 -8.87
C TYR A 98 -9.54 22.99 -8.74
N GLU A 99 -9.09 23.56 -7.62
CA GLU A 99 -9.02 25.00 -7.42
C GLU A 99 -8.03 25.68 -8.39
N PRO A 100 -6.85 25.10 -8.68
CA PRO A 100 -5.94 25.67 -9.67
C PRO A 100 -6.55 25.65 -11.08
N VAL A 101 -6.23 26.67 -11.87
CA VAL A 101 -6.60 26.72 -13.28
C VAL A 101 -5.86 25.61 -14.03
N ILE A 102 -6.61 24.72 -14.66
CA ILE A 102 -6.05 23.74 -15.60
C ILE A 102 -5.73 24.50 -16.89
N SER A 103 -4.44 24.75 -17.12
CA SER A 103 -4.00 25.39 -18.36
C SER A 103 -4.39 24.53 -19.57
N PRO A 104 -4.85 25.15 -20.67
CA PRO A 104 -5.06 24.43 -21.91
C PRO A 104 -3.74 23.79 -22.34
N ILE A 105 -3.85 22.58 -22.88
CA ILE A 105 -2.73 21.91 -23.54
C ILE A 105 -2.80 22.30 -25.02
N ASP A 106 -1.64 22.59 -25.61
CA ASP A 106 -1.58 22.87 -27.05
C ASP A 106 -2.13 21.68 -27.85
N GLY A 107 -2.68 21.98 -29.03
CA GLY A 107 -3.18 20.95 -29.93
C GLY A 107 -2.10 19.93 -30.29
N LEU A 108 -2.52 18.73 -30.69
CA LEU A 108 -1.61 17.63 -31.07
C LEU A 108 -0.58 18.06 -32.12
N GLU A 109 -0.92 19.03 -32.97
CA GLU A 109 -0.05 19.59 -34.01
C GLU A 109 1.20 20.32 -33.47
N VAL A 110 1.12 20.88 -32.26
CA VAL A 110 2.22 21.62 -31.59
C VAL A 110 2.89 20.75 -30.52
N CYS A 111 2.24 19.67 -30.12
CA CYS A 111 2.77 18.72 -29.17
C CYS A 111 4.04 18.08 -29.77
N ARG A 112 5.16 18.14 -29.04
CA ARG A 112 6.43 17.54 -29.51
C ARG A 112 6.20 16.08 -29.81
N ASP A 113 6.52 15.68 -31.04
CA ASP A 113 6.41 14.31 -31.47
C ASP A 113 7.38 13.46 -30.62
N PRO A 114 6.89 12.51 -29.80
CA PRO A 114 7.72 11.71 -28.91
C PRO A 114 8.69 10.81 -29.69
N SER A 115 8.53 10.70 -31.01
CA SER A 115 9.48 10.04 -31.90
C SER A 115 10.82 10.77 -32.03
N THR A 116 10.89 12.06 -31.71
CA THR A 116 12.14 12.86 -31.80
C THR A 116 13.11 12.58 -30.66
N ASP A 117 12.60 12.26 -29.47
CA ASP A 117 13.37 11.86 -28.31
C ASP A 117 13.23 10.34 -28.10
N ALA A 118 14.06 9.55 -28.78
CA ALA A 118 14.07 8.11 -28.59
C ALA A 118 14.30 7.76 -27.11
N LEU A 119 13.26 7.27 -26.43
CA LEU A 119 13.36 6.75 -25.07
C LEU A 119 14.29 5.55 -25.08
N LEU A 120 15.56 5.77 -24.71
CA LEU A 120 16.51 4.68 -24.58
C LEU A 120 16.06 3.74 -23.46
N PRO A 121 16.17 2.41 -23.64
CA PRO A 121 15.90 1.49 -22.57
C PRO A 121 16.79 1.82 -21.36
N PRO A 122 16.30 1.61 -20.13
CA PRO A 122 17.13 1.79 -18.94
C PRO A 122 18.42 0.98 -19.10
N LYS A 123 19.56 1.60 -18.78
CA LYS A 123 20.86 0.92 -18.88
C LYS A 123 20.80 -0.36 -18.06
N LYS A 124 21.11 -1.49 -18.71
CA LYS A 124 21.24 -2.78 -18.03
C LYS A 124 22.34 -2.64 -16.97
N ILE A 125 21.97 -2.69 -15.70
CA ILE A 125 22.92 -2.74 -14.59
C ILE A 125 23.34 -4.21 -14.45
N GLU A 126 24.64 -4.49 -14.62
CA GLU A 126 25.19 -5.79 -14.25
C GLU A 126 25.36 -5.82 -12.73
N LEU A 127 24.46 -6.52 -12.05
CA LEU A 127 24.59 -6.77 -10.62
C LEU A 127 25.84 -7.63 -10.37
N SER A 128 26.57 -7.38 -9.28
CA SER A 128 27.67 -8.25 -8.88
C SER A 128 27.14 -9.68 -8.76
N GLY A 129 27.67 -10.60 -9.56
CA GLY A 129 27.24 -11.99 -9.56
C GLY A 129 27.32 -12.61 -8.17
N ARG A 130 26.58 -13.71 -7.97
CA ARG A 130 26.57 -14.46 -6.72
C ARG A 130 28.01 -14.72 -6.24
N PRO A 131 28.37 -14.35 -5.00
CA PRO A 131 29.69 -14.66 -4.45
C PRO A 131 29.95 -16.17 -4.54
N LYS A 132 31.12 -16.54 -5.09
CA LYS A 132 31.52 -17.95 -5.18
C LYS A 132 31.60 -18.52 -3.77
N LYS A 133 30.98 -19.68 -3.55
CA LYS A 133 31.13 -20.40 -2.27
C LYS A 133 32.62 -20.71 -2.07
N PRO A 134 33.20 -20.44 -0.88
CA PRO A 134 34.57 -20.83 -0.60
C PRO A 134 34.68 -22.35 -0.69
N ARG A 135 35.76 -22.83 -1.33
CA ARG A 135 36.10 -24.25 -1.34
C ARG A 135 36.32 -24.72 0.10
N ARG A 136 35.94 -25.96 0.41
CA ARG A 136 36.33 -26.63 1.65
C ARG A 136 37.85 -26.84 1.67
N ARG A 137 38.53 -26.25 2.65
CA ARG A 137 39.98 -26.34 2.85
C ARG A 137 40.36 -27.63 3.58
N GLU A 138 41.59 -28.08 3.36
CA GLU A 138 42.20 -29.21 4.10
C GLU A 138 42.68 -28.73 5.48
N PRO A 139 42.88 -29.64 6.47
CA PRO A 139 43.15 -29.29 7.87
C PRO A 139 44.39 -28.42 8.09
N ASP A 140 45.35 -28.51 7.18
CA ASP A 140 46.68 -27.94 7.20
C ASP A 140 46.80 -26.63 6.38
N GLU A 141 45.74 -26.19 5.69
CA GLU A 141 45.73 -24.90 5.00
C GLU A 141 45.51 -23.71 5.96
N VAL A 142 46.50 -22.81 6.05
CA VAL A 142 46.44 -21.62 6.91
C VAL A 142 45.36 -20.62 6.44
N ARG A 143 44.59 -20.07 7.39
CA ARG A 143 43.61 -19.00 7.11
C ARG A 143 44.34 -17.69 6.84
N SER A 144 44.24 -17.17 5.62
CA SER A 144 44.60 -15.78 5.33
C SER A 144 43.59 -14.87 6.04
N ILE A 145 43.98 -14.28 7.17
CA ILE A 145 43.18 -13.29 7.88
C ILE A 145 43.21 -12.01 7.02
N ILE A 146 42.04 -11.57 6.56
CA ILE A 146 41.91 -10.31 5.84
C ILE A 146 41.48 -9.26 6.87
N LEU A 147 42.42 -8.41 7.29
CA LEU A 147 42.15 -7.18 8.05
C LEU A 147 42.20 -6.02 7.04
N GLY A 148 41.05 -5.62 6.51
CA GLY A 148 40.95 -4.60 5.46
C GLY A 148 41.39 -5.10 4.07
N THR A 149 42.06 -4.27 3.27
CA THR A 149 42.49 -4.58 1.89
C THR A 149 43.82 -5.36 1.79
N ILE A 150 44.45 -5.70 2.92
CA ILE A 150 45.80 -6.28 2.95
C ILE A 150 45.71 -7.80 3.16
N ARG A 151 46.25 -8.57 2.20
CA ARG A 151 46.53 -10.01 2.38
C ARG A 151 47.91 -10.16 2.99
N LEU A 152 48.00 -10.55 4.27
CA LEU A 152 49.28 -10.94 4.86
C LEU A 152 49.62 -12.38 4.45
N SER A 153 50.82 -12.57 3.91
CA SER A 153 51.38 -13.87 3.59
C SER A 153 51.98 -14.52 4.85
N GLU A 154 52.09 -15.86 4.86
CA GLU A 154 52.56 -16.65 6.02
C GLU A 154 53.92 -16.21 6.59
N LYS A 155 54.74 -15.52 5.80
CA LYS A 155 56.06 -15.01 6.23
C LYS A 155 55.98 -13.93 7.32
N GLU A 156 54.84 -13.25 7.46
CA GLU A 156 54.67 -12.11 8.38
C GLU A 156 54.11 -12.50 9.77
N LEU A 157 53.68 -13.76 9.97
CA LEU A 157 53.00 -14.23 11.19
C LEU A 157 53.91 -14.99 12.19
N LYS A 158 55.20 -15.15 11.88
CA LYS A 158 56.18 -15.86 12.73
C LYS A 158 57.28 -14.95 13.26
N LYS A 159 56.92 -13.87 13.95
CA LYS A 159 57.85 -13.04 14.72
C LYS A 159 57.45 -13.02 16.18
#